data_AF-A0A3B4BV73-F1
#
_entry.id   AF-A0A3B4BV73-F1
#
_cell.length_a   1.000
_cell.length_b   1.000
_cell.length_c   1.000
_cell.angle_alpha   90.00
_cell.angle_beta   90.00
_cell.angle_gamma   90.00
#
_symmetry.space_group_name_H-M   'P 1'
#
loop_
_entity.id
_entity.type
_entity.pdbx_description
1 polymer ?
#
loop_
_entity_poly.entity_id
_entity_poly.type
_entity_poly.pdbx_seq_one_letter_code
_entity_poly.pdbx_strand_id
1 'polypeptide(L)'
;MDPHRAGTDANTADLIVWRVSNSNLFTGKRNTALRAFEQFVKEKDLEGKVTPAWVKKKWENLRQKYKDIKSLSMLGGDPCSSQWKWYSIMDQALSGEITITHFASPVLVSSSGQEAPPIKRRKEQYLLVALQELERRKEERERREAEREDERERRAVDREEERERRAMKREEDREKQSLERERRREQEMLARQERWERELLAREERREKEYREREERRDREAASREDRLFKLLEAFVAKK
;
A
#
# COMPACT_ATOMS: atom_id res chain seq x y z
N MET A 1 34.33 -4.48 -13.95
CA MET A 1 33.45 -4.01 -12.85
C MET A 1 32.63 -5.21 -12.42
N ASP A 2 33.08 -5.91 -11.37
CA ASP A 2 32.58 -7.21 -10.96
C ASP A 2 31.25 -7.13 -10.18
N PRO A 3 30.18 -7.84 -10.60
CA PRO A 3 28.86 -7.79 -9.98
C PRO A 3 28.69 -8.70 -8.74
N HIS A 4 29.73 -9.40 -8.26
CA HIS A 4 29.60 -10.43 -7.21
C HIS A 4 29.85 -10.00 -5.75
N ARG A 5 29.89 -8.70 -5.45
CA ARG A 5 30.20 -8.20 -4.10
C ARG A 5 28.99 -7.71 -3.30
N ALA A 6 27.88 -8.46 -3.30
CA ALA A 6 26.66 -8.11 -2.55
C ALA A 6 26.71 -8.42 -1.02
N GLY A 7 27.84 -8.95 -0.55
CA GLY A 7 28.11 -9.23 0.87
C GLY A 7 29.33 -8.49 1.38
N THR A 8 29.54 -7.24 0.96
CA THR A 8 30.66 -6.44 1.48
C THR A 8 30.49 -6.23 2.98
N ASP A 9 31.60 -6.29 3.70
CA ASP A 9 31.67 -5.94 5.12
C ASP A 9 30.99 -4.59 5.41
N ALA A 10 31.15 -3.61 4.50
CA ALA A 10 30.46 -2.32 4.55
C ALA A 10 28.93 -2.44 4.68
N ASN A 11 28.29 -3.36 3.94
CA ASN A 11 26.84 -3.54 3.97
C ASN A 11 26.36 -4.10 5.32
N THR A 12 27.22 -4.88 6.00
CA THR A 12 26.90 -5.47 7.31
C THR A 12 27.08 -4.44 8.42
N ALA A 13 28.13 -3.61 8.36
CA ALA A 13 28.31 -2.46 9.25
C ALA A 13 27.12 -1.48 9.13
N ASP A 14 26.77 -1.13 7.90
CA ASP A 14 25.68 -0.22 7.57
C ASP A 14 24.34 -0.75 8.06
N LEU A 15 24.08 -2.05 7.93
CA LEU A 15 22.86 -2.67 8.46
C LEU A 15 22.75 -2.50 9.98
N ILE A 16 23.85 -2.72 10.70
CA ILE A 16 23.86 -2.62 12.16
C ILE A 16 23.58 -1.17 12.59
N VAL A 17 24.28 -0.21 11.98
CA VAL A 17 24.10 1.23 12.26
C VAL A 17 22.68 1.67 11.89
N TRP A 18 22.21 1.32 10.69
CA TRP A 18 20.89 1.72 10.19
C TRP A 18 19.76 1.17 11.05
N ARG A 19 19.86 -0.08 11.52
CA ARG A 19 18.85 -0.67 12.42
C ARG A 19 18.75 0.10 13.73
N VAL A 20 19.89 0.51 14.31
CA VAL A 20 19.91 1.29 15.56
C VAL A 20 19.30 2.67 15.34
N SER A 21 19.73 3.37 14.29
CA SER A 21 19.19 4.67 13.90
C SER A 21 17.68 4.64 13.62
N ASN A 22 17.16 3.51 13.15
CA ASN A 22 15.74 3.33 12.81
C ASN A 22 14.99 2.38 13.78
N SER A 23 15.44 2.29 15.03
CA SER A 23 14.81 1.44 16.06
C SER A 23 13.31 1.70 16.25
N ASN A 24 12.88 2.95 16.06
CA ASN A 24 11.49 3.41 16.05
C ASN A 24 10.63 2.83 14.91
N LEU A 25 11.22 2.35 13.80
CA LEU A 25 10.48 1.67 12.72
C LEU A 25 10.18 0.21 13.07
N PHE A 26 10.91 -0.37 14.01
CA PHE A 26 10.81 -1.76 14.45
C PHE A 26 9.90 -1.94 15.68
N THR A 27 8.77 -1.22 15.72
CA THR A 27 7.82 -1.15 16.85
C THR A 27 6.95 -2.40 17.06
N GLY A 28 7.26 -3.53 16.40
CA GLY A 28 6.56 -4.80 16.60
C GLY A 28 5.12 -4.87 16.07
N LYS A 29 4.63 -3.82 15.40
CA LYS A 29 3.35 -3.85 14.69
C LYS A 29 3.45 -4.78 13.47
N ARG A 30 2.35 -5.46 13.14
CA ARG A 30 2.31 -6.43 12.02
C ARG A 30 2.86 -5.78 10.74
N ASN A 31 3.81 -6.43 10.09
CA ASN A 31 4.46 -6.03 8.85
C ASN A 31 5.34 -4.75 8.87
N THR A 32 5.50 -4.03 9.99
CA THR A 32 6.33 -2.81 10.00
C THR A 32 7.83 -3.10 9.90
N ALA A 33 8.29 -4.20 10.51
CA ALA A 33 9.68 -4.62 10.44
C ALA A 33 10.11 -4.98 9.00
N LEU A 34 9.24 -5.64 8.23
CA LEU A 34 9.53 -5.97 6.82
C LEU A 34 9.63 -4.71 5.96
N ARG A 35 8.71 -3.75 6.14
CA ARG A 35 8.77 -2.46 5.44
C ARG A 35 10.00 -1.63 5.81
N ALA A 36 10.48 -1.74 7.04
CA ALA A 36 11.74 -1.11 7.44
C ALA A 36 12.94 -1.76 6.73
N PHE A 37 12.98 -3.09 6.60
CA PHE A 37 14.04 -3.75 5.83
C PHE A 37 13.93 -3.48 4.32
N GLU A 38 12.72 -3.31 3.78
CA GLU A 38 12.50 -2.83 2.41
C GLU A 38 13.11 -1.44 2.22
N GLN A 39 12.89 -0.54 3.17
CA GLN A 39 13.45 0.81 3.14
C GLN A 39 14.99 0.78 3.16
N PHE A 40 15.60 -0.09 3.97
CA PHE A 40 17.06 -0.27 3.96
C PHE A 40 17.58 -0.78 2.60
N VAL A 41 16.90 -1.77 2.01
CA VAL A 41 17.27 -2.33 0.70
C VAL A 41 17.19 -1.27 -0.40
N LYS A 42 16.17 -0.40 -0.33
CA LYS A 42 15.99 0.75 -1.21
C LYS A 42 17.07 1.82 -1.04
N GLU A 43 17.36 2.19 0.21
CA GLU A 43 18.31 3.27 0.54
C GLU A 43 19.77 2.91 0.25
N LYS A 44 20.10 1.61 0.19
CA LYS A 44 21.44 1.10 -0.10
C LYS A 44 21.63 0.59 -1.53
N ASP A 45 20.67 0.85 -2.42
CA ASP A 45 20.66 0.36 -3.81
C ASP A 45 20.89 -1.16 -3.91
N LEU A 46 20.34 -1.90 -2.94
CA LEU A 46 20.41 -3.37 -2.88
C LEU A 46 19.19 -4.03 -3.53
N GLU A 47 18.26 -3.22 -4.05
CA GLU A 47 17.08 -3.68 -4.78
C GLU A 47 17.48 -4.60 -5.94
N GLY A 48 16.87 -5.79 -5.99
CA GLY A 48 17.16 -6.83 -6.99
C GLY A 48 18.37 -7.73 -6.69
N LYS A 49 19.21 -7.41 -5.69
CA LYS A 49 20.35 -8.26 -5.26
C LYS A 49 20.09 -9.00 -3.96
N VAL A 50 19.32 -8.39 -3.04
CA VAL A 50 19.04 -8.94 -1.72
C VAL A 50 17.58 -8.68 -1.36
N THR A 51 16.83 -9.74 -1.04
CA THR A 51 15.43 -9.61 -0.58
C THR A 51 15.40 -9.01 0.84
N PRO A 52 14.45 -8.12 1.16
CA PRO A 52 14.27 -7.56 2.51
C PRO A 52 14.16 -8.63 3.62
N ALA A 53 13.53 -9.76 3.32
CA ALA A 53 13.48 -10.93 4.20
C ALA A 53 14.87 -11.51 4.52
N TRP A 54 15.80 -11.47 3.56
CA TRP A 54 17.18 -11.88 3.76
C TRP A 54 17.93 -10.92 4.69
N VAL A 55 17.70 -9.60 4.56
CA VAL A 55 18.28 -8.59 5.46
C VAL A 55 17.78 -8.77 6.90
N LYS A 56 16.48 -9.05 7.08
CA LYS A 56 15.89 -9.42 8.37
C LYS A 56 16.59 -10.63 8.99
N LYS A 57 16.74 -11.70 8.21
CA LYS A 57 17.36 -12.95 8.66
C LYS A 57 18.86 -12.76 8.94
N LYS A 58 19.55 -11.91 8.17
CA LYS A 58 20.94 -11.52 8.40
C LYS A 58 21.08 -10.78 9.73
N TRP A 59 20.19 -9.85 10.03
CA TRP A 59 20.14 -9.14 11.31
C TRP A 59 19.88 -10.09 12.49
N GLU A 60 18.94 -11.02 12.36
CA GLU A 60 18.67 -12.03 13.40
C GLU A 60 19.88 -12.94 13.65
N ASN A 61 20.58 -13.36 12.60
CA ASN A 61 21.80 -14.17 12.71
C ASN A 61 22.94 -13.38 13.40
N LEU A 62 23.16 -12.12 13.04
CA LEU A 62 24.10 -11.23 13.74
C LEU A 62 23.74 -11.13 15.24
N ARG A 63 22.47 -10.92 15.56
CA ARG A 63 21.99 -10.82 16.95
C ARG A 63 22.19 -12.12 17.72
N GLN A 64 21.93 -13.26 17.11
CA GLN A 64 22.15 -14.57 17.74
C GLN A 64 23.64 -14.80 18.02
N LYS A 65 24.51 -14.55 17.04
CA LYS A 65 25.96 -14.66 17.20
C LYS A 65 26.51 -13.74 18.28
N TYR A 66 25.98 -12.51 18.38
CA TYR A 66 26.31 -11.60 19.49
C TYR A 66 25.90 -12.18 20.84
N LYS A 67 24.69 -12.74 20.96
CA LYS A 67 24.22 -13.39 22.19
C LYS A 67 25.07 -14.61 22.57
N ASP A 68 25.42 -15.44 21.60
CA ASP A 68 26.21 -16.65 21.83
C ASP A 68 27.61 -16.29 22.32
N ILE A 69 28.25 -15.30 21.68
CA ILE A 69 29.58 -14.80 22.09
C ILE A 69 29.50 -14.12 23.46
N LYS A 70 28.48 -13.30 23.71
CA LYS A 70 28.27 -12.64 25.01
C LYS A 70 27.99 -13.66 26.13
N SER A 71 27.20 -14.69 25.85
CA SER A 71 26.92 -15.77 26.78
C SER A 71 28.16 -16.60 27.08
N LEU A 72 28.99 -16.91 26.07
CA LEU A 72 30.26 -17.62 26.26
C LEU A 72 31.27 -16.78 27.07
N SER A 73 31.32 -15.47 26.82
CA SER A 73 32.17 -14.53 27.54
C SER A 73 31.77 -14.38 29.01
N MET A 74 30.48 -14.53 29.34
CA MET A 74 29.98 -14.51 30.72
C MET A 74 30.21 -15.85 31.46
N LEU A 75 30.44 -16.95 30.73
CA LEU A 75 30.65 -18.29 31.28
C LEU A 75 32.13 -18.65 31.47
N GLY A 76 33.02 -17.65 31.49
CA GLY A 76 34.46 -17.82 31.78
C GLY A 76 35.30 -18.36 30.62
N GLY A 77 34.75 -18.40 29.39
CA GLY A 77 35.53 -18.68 28.18
C GLY A 77 36.30 -17.45 27.71
N ASP A 78 37.52 -17.65 27.21
CA ASP A 78 38.35 -16.58 26.64
C ASP A 78 37.53 -15.72 25.66
N PRO A 79 37.68 -14.38 25.68
CA PRO A 79 36.88 -13.46 24.90
C PRO A 79 37.11 -13.68 23.39
N CYS A 80 36.31 -14.57 22.81
CA CYS A 80 36.14 -14.70 21.36
C CYS A 80 35.51 -13.42 20.75
N SER A 81 35.14 -12.44 21.60
CA SER A 81 34.86 -11.06 21.21
C SER A 81 35.97 -10.42 20.37
N SER A 82 37.22 -10.86 20.55
CA SER A 82 38.38 -10.39 19.77
C SER A 82 38.43 -10.97 18.33
N GLN A 83 37.72 -12.08 18.05
CA GLN A 83 37.75 -12.74 16.73
C GLN A 83 36.61 -12.31 15.81
N TRP A 84 35.50 -11.78 16.34
CA TRP A 84 34.36 -11.37 15.53
C TRP A 84 34.34 -9.86 15.29
N LYS A 85 34.74 -9.45 14.07
CA LYS A 85 34.84 -8.04 13.65
C LYS A 85 33.56 -7.20 13.80
N TRP A 86 32.38 -7.83 13.94
CA TRP A 86 31.10 -7.14 14.15
C TRP A 86 30.73 -6.98 15.63
N TYR A 87 31.47 -7.61 16.55
CA TYR A 87 31.16 -7.63 17.97
C TYR A 87 31.11 -6.22 18.56
N SER A 88 32.12 -5.39 18.33
CA SER A 88 32.19 -4.03 18.89
C SER A 88 31.04 -3.13 18.40
N ILE A 89 30.69 -3.20 17.11
CA ILE A 89 29.61 -2.40 16.51
C ILE A 89 28.24 -2.92 17.00
N MET A 90 28.07 -4.24 17.14
CA MET A 90 26.88 -4.86 17.72
C MET A 90 26.72 -4.59 19.21
N ASP A 91 27.83 -4.60 19.96
CA ASP A 91 27.84 -4.31 21.40
C ASP A 91 27.47 -2.85 21.64
N GLN A 92 28.04 -1.92 20.88
CA GLN A 92 27.65 -0.50 20.91
C GLN A 92 26.18 -0.30 20.52
N ALA A 93 25.69 -1.05 19.53
CA ALA A 93 24.31 -1.01 19.04
C ALA A 93 23.28 -1.56 20.04
N LEU A 94 23.64 -2.56 20.86
CA LEU A 94 22.71 -3.31 21.70
C LEU A 94 22.90 -3.10 23.20
N SER A 95 23.97 -2.42 23.64
CA SER A 95 24.26 -2.17 25.05
C SER A 95 23.19 -1.34 25.78
N GLY A 96 22.27 -0.70 25.07
CA GLY A 96 21.13 0.03 25.66
C GLY A 96 19.76 -0.65 25.61
N GLU A 97 19.60 -1.77 24.89
CA GLU A 97 18.26 -2.34 24.57
C GLU A 97 17.96 -3.68 25.26
N ILE A 98 18.95 -4.31 25.91
CA ILE A 98 18.77 -5.66 26.47
C ILE A 98 18.52 -5.58 27.99
N THR A 99 17.30 -5.22 28.39
CA THR A 99 16.71 -5.71 29.64
C THR A 99 16.37 -7.18 29.42
N ILE A 100 17.25 -8.06 29.91
CA ILE A 100 17.10 -9.52 29.80
C ILE A 100 15.87 -9.94 30.63
N THR A 101 14.71 -10.08 30.00
CA THR A 101 13.57 -10.79 30.59
C THR A 101 13.72 -12.28 30.29
N HIS A 102 14.14 -13.00 31.32
CA HIS A 102 14.06 -14.44 31.60
C HIS A 102 13.50 -15.35 30.51
N PHE A 103 14.31 -16.31 30.04
CA PHE A 103 13.93 -17.73 29.99
C PHE A 103 15.19 -18.60 30.05
N ALA A 104 15.06 -19.70 30.78
CA ALA A 104 15.95 -20.87 30.86
C ALA A 104 17.17 -20.76 31.80
N SER A 105 16.95 -21.34 32.99
CA SER A 105 17.87 -21.75 34.05
C SER A 105 19.15 -22.46 33.59
N PRO A 106 20.32 -22.19 34.21
CA PRO A 106 21.45 -23.11 34.17
C PRO A 106 21.54 -23.94 35.46
N VAL A 107 21.53 -25.26 35.29
CA VAL A 107 21.93 -26.24 36.29
C VAL A 107 23.43 -26.10 36.57
N LEU A 108 23.77 -26.09 37.87
CA LEU A 108 25.12 -26.04 38.42
C LEU A 108 25.93 -27.29 38.04
N VAL A 109 27.13 -27.11 37.48
CA VAL A 109 28.24 -28.06 37.66
C VAL A 109 29.53 -27.28 37.85
N SER A 110 30.12 -27.46 39.03
CA SER A 110 31.47 -27.03 39.42
C SER A 110 32.48 -28.09 39.00
N SER A 111 33.64 -27.69 38.48
CA SER A 111 34.95 -27.97 39.09
C SER A 111 36.13 -27.77 38.12
N SER A 112 37.05 -26.90 38.56
CA SER A 112 38.52 -27.03 38.58
C SER A 112 39.31 -27.31 37.29
N GLY A 113 40.32 -26.46 37.07
CA GLY A 113 41.20 -26.41 35.92
C GLY A 113 42.17 -27.58 35.74
N GLN A 114 42.72 -27.69 34.53
CA GLN A 114 44.17 -27.73 34.28
C GLN A 114 44.49 -27.75 32.77
N GLU A 115 45.59 -27.06 32.47
CA GLU A 115 46.26 -26.81 31.19
C GLU A 115 46.58 -28.10 30.39
N ALA A 116 46.46 -28.08 29.04
CA ALA A 116 46.63 -29.29 28.20
C ALA A 116 47.46 -29.05 26.89
N PRO A 117 48.19 -30.07 26.39
CA PRO A 117 49.30 -29.96 25.41
C PRO A 117 48.86 -29.96 23.92
N PRO A 118 49.75 -29.72 22.93
CA PRO A 118 49.41 -29.11 21.62
C PRO A 118 48.69 -30.01 20.59
N ILE A 119 48.36 -31.26 20.93
CA ILE A 119 47.71 -32.23 20.03
C ILE A 119 46.21 -31.94 19.85
N LYS A 120 45.56 -31.25 20.81
CA LYS A 120 44.11 -30.98 20.80
C LYS A 120 43.67 -29.97 19.73
N ARG A 121 44.54 -29.01 19.39
CA ARG A 121 44.25 -27.93 18.43
C ARG A 121 43.93 -28.42 17.01
N ARG A 122 44.50 -29.56 16.57
CA ARG A 122 44.31 -30.08 15.19
C ARG A 122 42.96 -30.80 15.00
N LYS A 123 42.44 -31.47 16.04
CA LYS A 123 41.10 -32.09 16.01
C LYS A 123 40.00 -31.04 16.09
N GLU A 124 40.21 -29.98 16.85
CA GLU A 124 39.31 -28.82 16.91
C GLU A 124 39.19 -28.12 15.56
N GLN A 125 40.29 -27.96 14.82
CA GLN A 125 40.26 -27.41 13.46
C GLN A 125 39.44 -28.27 12.48
N TYR A 126 39.58 -29.60 12.51
CA TYR A 126 38.78 -30.49 11.67
C TYR A 126 37.29 -30.49 12.05
N LEU A 127 36.99 -30.41 13.35
CA LEU A 127 35.61 -30.32 13.84
C LEU A 127 34.95 -28.98 13.42
N LEU A 128 35.71 -27.88 13.46
CA LEU A 128 35.26 -26.57 12.98
C LEU A 128 34.94 -26.58 11.49
N VAL A 129 35.81 -27.16 10.66
CA VAL A 129 35.58 -27.27 9.21
C VAL A 129 34.36 -28.16 8.92
N ALA A 130 34.20 -29.26 9.65
CA ALA A 130 33.04 -30.14 9.51
C ALA A 130 31.72 -29.44 9.90
N LEU A 131 31.71 -28.62 10.95
CA LEU A 131 30.56 -27.81 11.35
C LEU A 131 30.24 -26.73 10.31
N GLN A 132 31.28 -26.09 9.77
CA GLN A 132 31.13 -25.05 8.74
C GLN A 132 30.55 -25.61 7.43
N GLU A 133 30.93 -26.84 7.04
CA GLU A 133 30.37 -27.53 5.88
C GLU A 133 28.90 -27.96 6.12
N LEU A 134 28.58 -28.43 7.33
CA LEU A 134 27.22 -28.77 7.74
C LEU A 134 26.30 -27.55 7.73
N GLU A 135 26.82 -26.40 8.16
CA GLU A 135 26.11 -25.12 8.16
C GLU A 135 25.88 -24.60 6.74
N ARG A 136 26.91 -24.64 5.88
CA ARG A 136 26.77 -24.29 4.45
C ARG A 136 25.68 -25.14 3.76
N ARG A 137 25.64 -26.43 4.09
CA ARG A 137 24.65 -27.37 3.53
C ARG A 137 23.25 -27.17 4.09
N LYS A 138 23.13 -26.66 5.32
CA LYS A 138 21.86 -26.24 5.93
C LYS A 138 21.37 -24.93 5.31
N GLU A 139 22.25 -23.94 5.14
CA GLU A 139 21.95 -22.69 4.44
C GLU A 139 21.50 -22.93 2.99
N GLU A 140 22.13 -23.86 2.28
CA GLU A 140 21.73 -24.20 0.92
C GLU A 140 20.34 -24.85 0.85
N ARG A 141 19.98 -25.68 1.85
CA ARG A 141 18.64 -26.26 1.96
C ARG A 141 17.60 -25.21 2.30
N GLU A 142 17.89 -24.33 3.26
CA GLU A 142 17.00 -23.23 3.62
C GLU A 142 16.82 -22.24 2.47
N ARG A 143 17.86 -21.96 1.68
CA ARG A 143 17.76 -21.11 0.47
C ARG A 143 16.80 -21.71 -0.55
N ARG A 144 16.89 -23.01 -0.79
CA ARG A 144 15.98 -23.72 -1.72
C ARG A 144 14.56 -23.79 -1.19
N GLU A 145 14.36 -23.87 0.12
CA GLU A 145 13.03 -23.84 0.73
C GLU A 145 12.42 -22.44 0.67
N ALA A 146 13.18 -21.39 0.98
CA ALA A 146 12.74 -20.00 0.86
C ALA A 146 12.37 -19.64 -0.58
N GLU A 147 13.17 -20.07 -1.57
CA GLU A 147 12.85 -19.83 -2.98
C GLU A 147 11.53 -20.50 -3.42
N ARG A 148 11.24 -21.69 -2.88
CA ARG A 148 9.95 -22.38 -3.12
C ARG A 148 8.79 -21.73 -2.38
N GLU A 149 9.03 -21.15 -1.22
CA GLU A 149 8.03 -20.42 -0.44
C GLU A 149 7.69 -19.09 -1.14
N ASP A 150 8.69 -18.31 -1.55
CA ASP A 150 8.53 -17.09 -2.34
C ASP A 150 7.76 -17.36 -3.63
N GLU A 151 8.05 -18.48 -4.32
CA GLU A 151 7.31 -18.86 -5.54
C GLU A 151 5.84 -19.18 -5.24
N ARG A 152 5.55 -19.84 -4.11
CA ARG A 152 4.17 -20.13 -3.69
C ARG A 152 3.42 -18.86 -3.32
N GLU A 153 4.08 -17.93 -2.65
CA GLU A 153 3.51 -16.65 -2.26
C GLU A 153 3.19 -15.80 -3.50
N ARG A 154 4.12 -15.67 -4.45
CA ARG A 154 3.86 -14.99 -5.74
C ARG A 154 2.66 -15.57 -6.45
N ARG A 155 2.59 -16.90 -6.58
CA ARG A 155 1.44 -17.59 -7.18
C ARG A 155 0.14 -17.44 -6.38
N ALA A 156 0.20 -17.17 -5.08
CA ALA A 156 -0.97 -16.89 -4.26
C ALA A 156 -1.48 -15.47 -4.51
N VAL A 157 -0.56 -14.49 -4.54
CA VAL A 157 -0.85 -13.09 -4.86
C VAL A 157 -1.44 -12.97 -6.26
N ASP A 158 -0.85 -13.60 -7.28
CA ASP A 158 -1.38 -13.57 -8.65
C ASP A 158 -2.82 -14.09 -8.73
N ARG A 159 -3.13 -15.15 -7.97
CA ARG A 159 -4.49 -15.73 -7.91
C ARG A 159 -5.47 -14.86 -7.14
N GLU A 160 -5.00 -14.13 -6.14
CA GLU A 160 -5.81 -13.19 -5.37
C GLU A 160 -6.10 -11.94 -6.22
N GLU A 161 -5.10 -11.35 -6.85
CA GLU A 161 -5.25 -10.24 -7.79
C GLU A 161 -6.22 -10.58 -8.94
N GLU A 162 -6.14 -11.78 -9.50
CA GLU A 162 -7.07 -12.20 -10.55
C GLU A 162 -8.52 -12.27 -10.02
N ARG A 163 -8.72 -12.75 -8.79
CA ARG A 163 -10.04 -12.80 -8.15
C ARG A 163 -10.57 -11.39 -7.89
N GLU A 164 -9.74 -10.49 -7.40
CA GLU A 164 -10.10 -9.09 -7.18
C GLU A 164 -10.48 -8.39 -8.49
N ARG A 165 -9.69 -8.56 -9.55
CA ARG A 165 -10.01 -8.02 -10.89
C ARG A 165 -11.36 -8.53 -11.39
N ARG A 166 -11.64 -9.82 -11.21
CA ARG A 166 -12.94 -10.42 -11.59
C ARG A 166 -14.08 -9.91 -10.72
N ALA A 167 -13.86 -9.65 -9.44
CA ALA A 167 -14.86 -9.09 -8.53
C ALA A 167 -15.17 -7.63 -8.91
N MET A 168 -14.13 -6.81 -9.09
CA MET A 168 -14.25 -5.42 -9.52
C MET A 168 -15.01 -5.29 -10.83
N LYS A 169 -14.70 -6.13 -11.84
CA LYS A 169 -15.43 -6.11 -13.11
C LYS A 169 -16.93 -6.41 -12.95
N ARG A 170 -17.28 -7.37 -12.09
CA ARG A 170 -18.70 -7.70 -11.80
C ARG A 170 -19.42 -6.57 -11.08
N GLU A 171 -18.72 -5.87 -10.20
CA GLU A 171 -19.25 -4.70 -9.50
C GLU A 171 -19.45 -3.53 -10.46
N GLU A 172 -18.45 -3.24 -11.30
CA GLU A 172 -18.54 -2.23 -12.36
C GLU A 172 -19.70 -2.51 -13.32
N ASP A 173 -19.90 -3.77 -13.73
CA ASP A 173 -21.03 -4.16 -14.58
C ASP A 173 -22.38 -3.94 -13.88
N ARG A 174 -22.47 -4.20 -12.57
CA ARG A 174 -23.69 -3.93 -11.77
C ARG A 174 -23.95 -2.43 -11.64
N GLU A 175 -22.91 -1.65 -11.37
CA GLU A 175 -23.00 -0.19 -11.29
C GLU A 175 -23.43 0.41 -12.63
N LYS A 176 -22.84 -0.02 -13.74
CA LYS A 176 -23.24 0.40 -15.08
C LYS A 176 -24.72 0.10 -15.36
N GLN A 177 -25.18 -1.10 -15.02
CA GLN A 177 -26.60 -1.44 -15.17
C GLN A 177 -27.50 -0.59 -14.27
N SER A 178 -27.05 -0.26 -13.06
CA SER A 178 -27.80 0.63 -12.16
C SER A 178 -27.89 2.05 -12.73
N LEU A 179 -26.76 2.61 -13.16
CA LEU A 179 -26.68 3.94 -13.75
C LEU A 179 -27.48 4.03 -15.06
N GLU A 180 -27.47 2.99 -15.89
CA GLU A 180 -28.28 2.97 -17.11
C GLU A 180 -29.78 2.99 -16.79
N ARG A 181 -30.21 2.22 -15.79
CA ARG A 181 -31.61 2.24 -15.32
C ARG A 181 -32.01 3.59 -14.76
N GLU A 182 -31.11 4.23 -14.01
CA GLU A 182 -31.33 5.56 -13.46
C GLU A 182 -31.41 6.63 -14.56
N ARG A 183 -30.44 6.66 -15.48
CA ARG A 183 -30.47 7.55 -16.65
C ARG A 183 -31.73 7.39 -17.48
N ARG A 184 -32.22 6.16 -17.65
CA ARG A 184 -33.48 5.90 -18.37
C ARG A 184 -34.68 6.50 -17.62
N ARG A 185 -34.73 6.35 -16.30
CA ARG A 185 -35.78 6.96 -15.46
C ARG A 185 -35.72 8.48 -15.52
N GLU A 186 -34.53 9.06 -15.45
CA GLU A 186 -34.32 10.51 -15.57
C GLU A 186 -34.77 11.03 -16.93
N GLN A 187 -34.38 10.35 -18.02
CA GLN A 187 -34.83 10.71 -19.37
C GLN A 187 -36.36 10.62 -19.50
N GLU A 188 -36.98 9.59 -18.92
CA GLU A 188 -38.44 9.45 -18.94
C GLU A 188 -39.12 10.58 -18.14
N MET A 189 -38.57 10.94 -16.99
CA MET A 189 -39.04 12.06 -16.17
C MET A 189 -38.90 13.40 -16.91
N LEU A 190 -37.75 13.65 -17.55
CA LEU A 190 -37.52 14.85 -18.35
C LEU A 190 -38.46 14.91 -19.55
N ALA A 191 -38.63 13.81 -20.28
CA ALA A 191 -39.58 13.76 -21.40
C ALA A 191 -41.03 13.97 -20.94
N ARG A 192 -41.39 13.50 -19.74
CA ARG A 192 -42.70 13.75 -19.15
C ARG A 192 -42.86 15.22 -18.77
N GLN A 193 -41.82 15.83 -18.19
CA GLN A 193 -41.80 17.24 -17.84
C GLN A 193 -41.92 18.12 -19.10
N GLU A 194 -41.13 17.85 -20.13
CA GLU A 194 -41.19 18.57 -21.41
C GLU A 194 -42.58 18.47 -22.06
N ARG A 195 -43.21 17.28 -22.04
CA ARG A 195 -44.59 17.11 -22.52
C ARG A 195 -45.57 17.97 -21.72
N TRP A 196 -45.44 17.98 -20.40
CA TRP A 196 -46.30 18.78 -19.53
C TRP A 196 -46.13 20.28 -19.76
N GLU A 197 -44.89 20.76 -19.89
CA GLU A 197 -44.59 22.16 -20.20
C GLU A 197 -45.13 22.56 -21.56
N ARG A 198 -44.97 21.69 -22.58
CA ARG A 198 -45.52 21.94 -23.92
C ARG A 198 -47.05 22.02 -23.91
N GLU A 199 -47.71 21.15 -23.15
CA GLU A 199 -49.17 21.19 -23.00
C GLU A 199 -49.61 22.47 -22.27
N LEU A 200 -48.88 22.86 -21.22
CA LEU A 200 -49.13 24.08 -20.47
C LEU A 200 -49.03 25.32 -21.37
N LEU A 201 -47.94 25.42 -22.16
CA LEU A 201 -47.73 26.50 -23.13
C LEU A 201 -48.81 26.50 -24.21
N ALA A 202 -49.18 25.34 -24.75
CA ALA A 202 -50.26 25.25 -25.73
C ALA A 202 -51.62 25.70 -25.16
N ARG A 203 -51.87 25.45 -23.87
CA ARG A 203 -53.08 25.91 -23.18
C ARG A 203 -53.06 27.43 -22.97
N GLU A 204 -51.90 27.98 -22.63
CA GLU A 204 -51.70 29.42 -22.49
C GLU A 204 -51.85 30.13 -23.83
N GLU A 205 -51.23 29.62 -24.90
CA GLU A 205 -51.32 30.18 -26.25
C GLU A 205 -52.77 30.20 -26.77
N ARG A 206 -53.57 29.16 -26.48
CA ARG A 206 -55.01 29.16 -26.83
C ARG A 206 -55.76 30.28 -26.12
N ARG A 207 -55.51 30.46 -24.83
CA ARG A 207 -56.14 31.54 -24.05
C ARG A 207 -55.74 32.91 -24.57
N GLU A 208 -54.47 33.09 -24.91
CA GLU A 208 -53.98 34.33 -25.48
C GLU A 208 -54.57 34.61 -26.86
N LYS A 209 -54.65 33.58 -27.73
CA LYS A 209 -55.32 33.68 -29.05
C LYS A 209 -56.78 34.08 -28.91
N GLU A 210 -57.53 33.44 -28.01
CA GLU A 210 -58.92 33.81 -27.74
C GLU A 210 -59.04 35.24 -27.21
N TYR A 211 -58.09 35.67 -26.36
CA TYR A 211 -58.07 37.03 -25.85
C TYR A 211 -57.82 38.05 -26.97
N ARG A 212 -56.79 37.81 -27.81
CA ARG A 212 -56.45 38.65 -28.97
C ARG A 212 -57.60 38.72 -29.97
N GLU A 213 -58.25 37.60 -30.28
CA GLU A 213 -59.40 37.58 -31.20
C GLU A 213 -60.59 38.40 -30.65
N ARG A 214 -60.86 38.30 -29.34
CA ARG A 214 -61.89 39.13 -28.70
C ARG A 214 -61.53 40.61 -28.73
N GLU A 215 -60.27 40.95 -28.54
CA GLU A 215 -59.77 42.31 -28.62
C GLU A 215 -59.88 42.85 -30.05
N GLU A 216 -59.37 42.13 -31.05
CA GLU A 216 -59.50 42.49 -32.45
C GLU A 216 -60.97 42.68 -32.86
N ARG A 217 -61.88 41.84 -32.35
CA ARG A 217 -63.32 42.00 -32.60
C ARG A 217 -63.83 43.32 -32.03
N ARG A 218 -63.45 43.67 -30.80
CA ARG A 218 -63.83 44.95 -30.19
C ARG A 218 -63.26 46.12 -30.99
N ASP A 219 -62.01 46.02 -31.44
CA ASP A 219 -61.36 47.06 -32.22
C ASP A 219 -62.01 47.24 -33.60
N ARG A 220 -62.36 46.15 -34.29
CA ARG A 220 -63.11 46.22 -35.56
C ARG A 220 -64.49 46.81 -35.36
N GLU A 221 -65.19 46.46 -34.29
CA GLU A 221 -66.48 47.03 -33.95
C GLU A 221 -66.35 48.54 -33.61
N ALA A 222 -65.31 48.95 -32.90
CA ALA A 222 -65.00 50.35 -32.61
C ALA A 222 -64.68 51.14 -33.88
N ALA A 223 -63.78 50.65 -34.73
CA ALA A 223 -63.45 51.25 -36.02
C ALA A 223 -64.69 51.38 -36.93
N SER A 224 -65.56 50.37 -36.94
CA SER A 224 -66.82 50.41 -37.71
C SER A 224 -67.84 51.40 -37.13
N ARG A 225 -67.78 51.72 -35.83
CA ARG A 225 -68.59 52.79 -35.21
C ARG A 225 -68.01 54.15 -35.56
N GLU A 226 -66.70 54.30 -35.48
CA GLU A 226 -65.99 55.53 -35.86
C GLU A 226 -66.22 55.89 -37.34
N ASP A 227 -66.06 54.96 -38.27
CA ASP A 227 -66.31 55.17 -39.70
C ASP A 227 -67.76 55.62 -39.98
N ARG A 228 -68.73 55.04 -39.26
CA ARG A 228 -70.14 55.47 -39.34
C ARG A 228 -70.34 56.90 -38.82
N LEU A 229 -69.67 57.26 -37.73
CA LEU A 229 -69.71 58.63 -37.20
C LEU A 229 -69.07 59.62 -38.18
N PHE A 230 -67.92 59.27 -38.76
CA PHE A 230 -67.25 60.10 -39.77
C PHE A 230 -68.15 60.35 -40.99
N LYS A 231 -68.78 59.30 -41.55
CA LYS A 231 -69.72 59.43 -42.67
C LYS A 231 -70.92 60.33 -42.35
N LEU A 232 -71.45 60.24 -41.13
CA LEU A 232 -72.54 61.12 -40.69
C LEU A 232 -72.07 62.57 -40.60
N LEU A 233 -70.90 62.82 -40.00
CA LEU A 233 -70.33 64.16 -39.89
C LEU A 233 -70.04 64.77 -41.27
N GLU A 234 -69.48 64.00 -42.21
CA GLU A 234 -69.26 64.42 -43.59
C GLU A 234 -70.59 64.79 -44.29
N ALA A 235 -71.63 63.98 -44.13
CA ALA A 235 -72.96 64.29 -44.67
C ALA A 235 -73.58 65.54 -44.05
N PHE A 236 -73.30 65.84 -42.79
CA PHE A 236 -73.73 67.08 -42.13
C PHE A 236 -72.96 68.30 -42.65
N VAL A 237 -71.66 68.16 -42.91
CA VAL A 237 -70.82 69.24 -43.47
C VAL A 237 -71.18 69.53 -44.93
N ALA A 238 -71.45 68.50 -45.74
CA ALA A 238 -71.79 68.65 -47.16
C ALA A 238 -73.21 69.22 -47.42
N LYS A 239 -74.07 69.28 -46.39
CA LYS A 239 -75.42 69.87 -46.47
C LYS A 239 -75.47 71.35 -46.06
N LYS A 240 -74.33 71.95 -45.74
CA LYS A 240 -74.15 73.38 -45.51
C LYS A 240 -73.55 74.04 -46.74
#